data_AF-A0A166NKW5-F1
#
_entry.id   AF-A0A166NKW5-F1
#
_cell.length_a   1.000
_cell.length_b   1.000
_cell.length_c   1.000
_cell.angle_alpha   90.00
_cell.angle_beta   90.00
_cell.angle_gamma   90.00
#
_symmetry.space_group_name_H-M   'P 1'
#
loop_
_entity.id
_entity.type
_entity.pdbx_description
1 polymer ?
#
loop_
_entity_poly.entity_id
_entity_poly.type
_entity_poly.pdbx_seq_one_letter_code
_entity_poly.pdbx_strand_id
1 'polypeptide(L)'
;MAWTTANRLRAQALYKELHRIGRDYPDPNYDFHGKIRRMFERNRALTREEDIEKALKLGEYIKNETLALYSLRKYRHLKRSYPAMHEHMSPLDG
;
A
#
# COMPACT_ATOMS: atom_id res chain seq x y z
N MET A 1 26.89 15.53 4.48
CA MET A 1 27.04 14.12 4.06
C MET A 1 26.08 13.87 2.91
N ALA A 2 26.52 13.09 1.92
CA ALA A 2 25.80 12.87 0.66
C ALA A 2 24.98 11.58 0.68
N TRP A 3 24.00 11.46 -0.22
CA TRP A 3 23.24 10.23 -0.46
C TRP A 3 24.14 9.01 -0.62
N THR A 4 23.91 7.98 0.18
CA THR A 4 24.54 6.67 -0.03
C THR A 4 23.88 5.96 -1.22
N THR A 5 24.64 5.14 -1.95
CA THR A 5 24.09 4.29 -3.03
C THR A 5 22.96 3.41 -2.52
N ALA A 6 23.07 2.90 -1.29
CA ALA A 6 22.04 2.10 -0.63
C ALA A 6 20.71 2.87 -0.48
N ASN A 7 20.74 4.12 0.01
CA ASN A 7 19.52 4.92 0.19
C ASN A 7 18.85 5.26 -1.14
N ARG A 8 19.63 5.50 -2.20
CA ARG A 8 19.09 5.72 -3.55
C ARG A 8 18.37 4.48 -4.08
N LEU A 9 18.97 3.29 -3.90
CA LEU A 9 18.37 2.03 -4.32
C LEU A 9 17.09 1.73 -3.54
N ARG A 10 17.09 1.94 -2.21
CA ARG A 10 15.90 1.81 -1.35
C ARG A 10 14.77 2.72 -1.83
N ALA A 11 15.05 4.00 -2.07
CA ALA A 11 14.05 4.96 -2.56
C ALA A 11 13.49 4.56 -3.93
N GLN A 12 14.34 4.12 -4.87
CA GLN A 12 13.91 3.68 -6.19
C GLN A 12 13.04 2.42 -6.14
N ALA A 13 13.42 1.43 -5.32
CA ALA A 13 12.64 0.22 -5.12
C ALA A 13 11.26 0.55 -4.53
N LEU A 14 11.23 1.37 -3.48
CA LEU A 14 10.00 1.81 -2.83
C LEU A 14 9.08 2.57 -3.79
N TYR A 15 9.61 3.47 -4.63
CA TYR A 15 8.84 4.17 -5.65
C TYR A 15 8.17 3.20 -6.63
N LYS A 16 8.91 2.21 -7.13
CA LYS A 16 8.37 1.19 -8.05
C LYS A 16 7.29 0.33 -7.40
N GLU A 17 7.49 -0.06 -6.14
CA GLU A 17 6.49 -0.82 -5.38
C GLU A 17 5.20 -0.02 -5.19
N LEU A 18 5.31 1.23 -4.71
CA LEU A 18 4.18 2.14 -4.51
C LEU A 18 3.43 2.40 -5.83
N HIS A 19 4.17 2.65 -6.91
CA HIS A 19 3.57 2.84 -8.22
C HIS A 19 2.81 1.60 -8.70
N ARG A 20 3.36 0.40 -8.49
CA ARG A 20 2.74 -0.87 -8.87
C ARG A 20 1.43 -1.10 -8.13
N ILE A 21 1.43 -0.98 -6.80
CA ILE A 21 0.24 -1.23 -5.96
C ILE A 21 -0.82 -0.12 -6.09
N GLY A 22 -0.39 1.11 -6.42
CA GLY A 22 -1.30 2.24 -6.64
C GLY A 22 -2.26 2.01 -7.81
N ARG A 23 -1.94 1.12 -8.76
CA ARG A 23 -2.86 0.75 -9.86
C ARG A 23 -4.12 0.03 -9.36
N ASP A 24 -4.01 -0.67 -8.23
CA ASP A 24 -5.10 -1.45 -7.65
C ASP A 24 -5.84 -0.69 -6.55
N TYR A 25 -5.57 0.62 -6.39
CA TYR A 25 -6.17 1.43 -5.33
C TYR A 25 -7.71 1.41 -5.44
N PRO A 26 -8.45 1.34 -4.31
CA PRO A 26 -9.91 1.17 -4.35
C PRO A 26 -10.69 2.32 -4.97
N ASP A 27 -10.19 3.55 -4.85
CA ASP A 27 -10.86 4.76 -5.33
C ASP A 27 -10.22 5.24 -6.65
N PRO A 28 -10.94 5.17 -7.79
CA PRO A 28 -10.42 5.61 -9.08
C PRO A 28 -10.29 7.14 -9.20
N ASN A 29 -11.00 7.91 -8.37
CA ASN A 29 -10.89 9.38 -8.36
C ASN A 29 -9.71 9.86 -7.50
N TYR A 30 -9.08 8.96 -6.75
CA TYR A 30 -7.95 9.30 -5.92
C TYR A 30 -6.65 9.32 -6.74
N ASP A 31 -6.04 10.50 -6.86
CA ASP A 31 -4.74 10.71 -7.53
C ASP A 31 -3.58 10.10 -6.71
N PHE A 32 -3.53 8.77 -6.61
CA PHE A 32 -2.50 8.06 -5.86
C PHE A 32 -1.12 8.31 -6.47
N HIS A 33 -0.97 8.09 -7.77
CA HIS A 33 0.32 8.20 -8.46
C HIS A 33 0.86 9.62 -8.44
N GLY A 34 0.02 10.64 -8.64
CA GLY A 34 0.44 12.03 -8.52
C GLY A 34 0.85 12.39 -7.09
N LYS A 35 0.18 11.87 -6.06
CA LYS A 35 0.60 12.06 -4.66
C LYS A 35 1.96 11.42 -4.37
N ILE A 36 2.20 10.18 -4.83
CA ILE A 36 3.49 9.52 -4.69
C ILE A 36 4.58 10.32 -5.40
N ARG A 37 4.35 10.73 -6.65
CA ARG A 37 5.28 11.56 -7.42
C ARG A 37 5.65 12.82 -6.64
N ARG A 38 4.66 13.60 -6.19
CA ARG A 38 4.87 14.83 -5.41
C ARG A 38 5.62 14.57 -4.10
N MET A 39 5.36 13.44 -3.43
CA MET A 39 6.07 13.06 -2.21
C MET A 39 7.57 12.84 -2.48
N PHE A 40 7.93 12.09 -3.52
CA PHE A 40 9.34 11.86 -3.87
C PHE A 40 10.02 13.12 -4.41
N GLU A 41 9.31 13.94 -5.19
CA GLU A 41 9.85 15.21 -5.70
C GLU A 41 10.19 16.19 -4.58
N ARG A 42 9.32 16.35 -3.57
CA ARG A 42 9.59 17.23 -2.42
C ARG A 42 10.78 16.77 -1.59
N ASN A 43 11.03 15.47 -1.52
CA ASN A 43 12.10 14.88 -0.72
C ASN A 43 13.42 14.64 -1.50
N ARG A 44 13.49 15.02 -2.79
CA ARG A 44 14.66 14.76 -3.65
C ARG A 44 15.97 15.37 -3.16
N ALA A 45 15.88 16.46 -2.41
CA ALA A 45 17.02 17.27 -1.96
C ALA A 45 17.40 16.99 -0.50
N LEU A 46 16.80 15.99 0.15
CA LEU A 46 17.19 15.58 1.49
C LEU A 46 18.65 15.12 1.50
N THR A 47 19.41 15.53 2.52
CA THR A 47 20.85 15.19 2.65
C THR A 47 21.20 14.65 4.04
N ARG A 48 20.35 14.92 5.04
CA ARG A 48 20.49 14.39 6.40
C ARG A 48 19.98 12.95 6.42
N GLU A 49 20.79 12.04 6.92
CA GLU A 49 20.47 10.61 7.00
C GLU A 49 19.15 10.35 7.75
N GLU A 50 18.95 11.04 8.88
CA GLU A 50 17.72 10.93 9.68
C GLU A 50 16.46 11.31 8.90
N ASP A 51 16.54 12.33 8.04
CA ASP A 51 15.40 12.81 7.28
C ASP A 51 15.11 11.88 6.09
N ILE A 52 16.16 11.33 5.47
CA ILE A 52 16.04 10.29 4.45
C ILE A 52 15.35 9.06 5.04
N GLU A 53 15.78 8.60 6.21
CA GLU A 53 15.21 7.43 6.86
C GLU A 53 13.74 7.66 7.28
N LYS A 54 13.41 8.86 7.80
CA LYS A 54 12.02 9.24 8.07
C LYS A 54 11.16 9.22 6.80
N ALA A 55 11.67 9.75 5.69
CA ALA A 55 10.95 9.77 4.42
C ALA A 55 10.73 8.35 3.88
N LEU A 56 11.72 7.47 3.98
CA LEU A 56 11.60 6.06 3.60
C LEU A 56 10.57 5.32 4.47
N LYS A 57 10.62 5.50 5.79
CA LYS A 57 9.63 4.93 6.72
C LYS A 57 8.21 5.38 6.42
N LEU A 58 8.01 6.65 6.09
CA LEU A 58 6.70 7.16 5.68
C LEU A 58 6.21 6.47 4.39
N GLY A 59 7.09 6.28 3.40
CA GLY A 59 6.73 5.57 2.18
C GLY A 59 6.41 4.09 2.41
N GLU A 60 7.14 3.42 3.30
CA GLU A 60 6.85 2.03 3.73
C GLU A 60 5.50 1.93 4.45
N TYR A 61 5.18 2.90 5.30
CA TYR A 61 3.88 2.99 5.97
C TYR A 61 2.73 3.11 4.95
N ILE A 62 2.85 4.02 3.98
CA ILE A 62 1.86 4.17 2.89
C ILE A 62 1.70 2.88 2.10
N LYS A 63 2.81 2.16 1.84
CA LYS A 63 2.79 0.86 1.17
C LYS A 63 1.92 -0.14 1.94
N ASN A 64 2.16 -0.26 3.24
CA ASN A 64 1.46 -1.21 4.10
C ASN A 64 -0.03 -0.88 4.23
N GLU A 65 -0.39 0.39 4.40
CA GLU A 65 -1.79 0.84 4.39
C GLU A 65 -2.48 0.49 3.06
N THR A 66 -1.82 0.74 1.94
CA THR A 66 -2.38 0.47 0.62
C THR A 66 -2.63 -1.03 0.41
N LEU A 67 -1.70 -1.89 0.83
CA LEU A 67 -1.87 -3.34 0.80
C LEU A 67 -2.99 -3.82 1.74
N ALA A 68 -3.13 -3.20 2.91
CA ALA A 68 -4.22 -3.50 3.84
C ALA A 68 -5.59 -3.14 3.25
N LEU A 69 -5.71 -1.97 2.62
CA LEU A 69 -6.92 -1.55 1.91
C LEU A 69 -7.29 -2.51 0.78
N TYR A 70 -6.31 -2.95 -0.01
CA TYR A 70 -6.52 -3.96 -1.06
C TYR A 70 -7.04 -5.28 -0.48
N SER A 71 -6.41 -5.76 0.60
CA SER A 71 -6.78 -7.00 1.28
C SER A 71 -8.20 -6.92 1.86
N LEU A 72 -8.55 -5.78 2.45
CA LEU A 72 -9.88 -5.54 3.00
C LEU A 72 -10.95 -5.49 1.90
N ARG A 73 -10.67 -4.86 0.75
CA ARG A 73 -11.58 -4.86 -0.41
C ARG A 73 -11.85 -6.29 -0.88
N LYS A 74 -10.79 -7.11 -1.02
CA LYS A 74 -10.90 -8.51 -1.42
C LYS A 74 -11.72 -9.32 -0.41
N TYR A 75 -11.46 -9.14 0.88
CA TYR A 75 -12.22 -9.80 1.95
C TYR A 75 -13.71 -9.42 1.92
N ARG A 76 -14.03 -8.13 1.76
CA ARG A 76 -15.43 -7.66 1.66
C ARG A 76 -16.15 -8.26 0.46
N HIS A 77 -15.47 -8.39 -0.68
CA HIS A 77 -16.05 -9.07 -1.85
C HIS A 77 -16.30 -10.55 -1.55
N LEU A 78 -15.31 -11.27 -1.02
CA LEU A 78 -15.43 -12.68 -0.65
C LEU A 78 -16.60 -12.91 0.32
N LYS A 79 -16.68 -12.12 1.39
CA LYS A 79 -17.74 -12.23 2.39
C LYS A 79 -19.15 -12.05 1.80
N ARG A 80 -19.32 -11.26 0.74
CA ARG A 80 -20.61 -11.09 0.06
C ARG A 80 -20.93 -12.25 -0.88
N SER A 81 -19.92 -12.80 -1.53
CA SER A 81 -20.08 -13.89 -2.50
C SER A 81 -20.32 -15.26 -1.86
N TYR A 82 -20.00 -15.42 -0.56
CA TYR A 82 -20.38 -16.58 0.23
C TYR A 82 -21.61 -16.23 1.06
N PRO A 83 -22.85 -16.49 0.58
CA PRO A 83 -24.01 -16.47 1.46
C PRO A 83 -23.76 -17.48 2.59
N ALA A 84 -24.13 -17.10 3.81
CA ALA A 84 -23.88 -17.86 5.03
C ALA A 84 -24.20 -19.35 4.83
N MET A 85 -23.17 -20.18 4.64
CA MET A 85 -23.26 -21.65 4.70
C MET A 85 -23.43 -22.10 6.16
N HIS A 86 -24.36 -21.46 6.87
CA HIS A 86 -24.66 -21.67 8.27
C HIS A 86 -26.16 -21.51 8.56
N GLU A 87 -27.03 -21.84 7.60
CA GLU A 87 -28.48 -21.85 7.83
C GLU A 87 -29.21 -23.10 7.29
N HIS A 88 -28.47 -24.11 6.80
CA HIS A 88 -29.06 -25.41 6.40
C HIS A 88 -28.27 -26.61 6.95
N MET A 89 -28.05 -26.64 8.27
CA MET A 89 -27.96 -27.93 8.96
C MET A 89 -29.37 -28.23 9.48
N SER A 90 -30.22 -28.82 8.63
CA SER A 90 -31.50 -29.38 9.10
C SER A 90 -31.20 -30.51 10.09
N PRO A 91 -31.81 -30.54 11.29
CA PRO A 91 -31.78 -31.73 12.12
C PRO A 91 -32.78 -32.72 11.52
N LEU A 92 -32.30 -33.57 10.62
CA LEU A 92 -33.01 -34.78 10.19
C LEU A 92 -32.00 -35.89 9.99
N ASP A 93 -31.59 -36.49 11.11
CA ASP A 93 -31.28 -37.92 11.19
C ASP A 93 -31.83 -38.38 12.54
N GLY A 94 -33.12 -38.75 12.52
CA GLY A 94 -33.81 -39.51 13.55
C GLY A 94 -34.01 -40.94 13.10
#